data_AF-A0A955KC93-F1
#
_entry.id   AF-A0A955KC93-F1
#
_cell.length_a   1.000
_cell.length_b   1.000
_cell.length_c   1.000
_cell.angle_alpha   90.00
_cell.angle_beta   90.00
_cell.angle_gamma   90.00
#
_symmetry.space_group_name_H-M   'P 1'
#
loop_
_entity.id
_entity.type
_entity.pdbx_description
1 polymer ?
#
loop_
_entity_poly.entity_id
_entity_poly.type
_entity_poly.pdbx_seq_one_letter_code
_entity_poly.pdbx_strand_id
1 'polypeptide(L)'
;MSDIFTQVVGMIIGTVLLGWFGLGGGHRTVTVVSRTRQSKKWKLAIIFGILMILGGAVIFSNNYPLGGFNNPYSGLGFSLAFLGVVTYLVGKFGVWWNR
;
A
#
# COMPACT_ATOMS: atom_id res chain seq x y z
N MET A 1 -23.15 8.88 -14.39
CA MET A 1 -21.89 9.60 -14.04
C MET A 1 -21.10 8.92 -12.93
N SER A 2 -21.76 8.29 -11.94
CA SER A 2 -21.09 7.50 -10.88
C SER A 2 -20.29 6.30 -11.40
N ASP A 3 -20.80 5.56 -12.38
CA ASP A 3 -20.19 4.28 -12.78
C ASP A 3 -18.89 4.48 -13.58
N ILE A 4 -18.87 5.48 -14.47
CA ILE A 4 -17.69 5.86 -15.24
C ILE A 4 -16.59 6.38 -14.29
N PHE A 5 -16.96 7.22 -13.31
CA PHE A 5 -15.99 7.73 -12.33
C PHE A 5 -15.42 6.61 -11.46
N THR A 6 -16.27 5.66 -11.04
CA THR A 6 -15.84 4.51 -10.23
C THR A 6 -14.94 3.56 -11.02
N GLN A 7 -15.20 3.34 -12.33
CA GLN A 7 -14.33 2.55 -13.19
C GLN A 7 -12.97 3.22 -13.46
N VAL A 8 -12.96 4.55 -13.66
CA VAL A 8 -11.71 5.31 -13.86
C VAL A 8 -10.86 5.29 -12.60
N VAL A 9 -11.46 5.54 -11.43
CA VAL A 9 -10.76 5.49 -10.14
C VAL A 9 -10.29 4.07 -9.82
N GLY A 10 -11.11 3.06 -10.10
CA GLY A 10 -10.75 1.64 -9.94
C GLY A 10 -9.57 1.23 -10.83
N MET A 11 -9.53 1.68 -12.09
CA MET A 11 -8.39 1.46 -12.99
C MET A 11 -7.13 2.15 -12.49
N ILE A 12 -7.22 3.40 -12.02
CA ILE A 12 -6.05 4.14 -11.52
C ILE A 12 -5.48 3.44 -10.29
N ILE A 13 -6.35 3.07 -9.33
CA ILE A 13 -5.93 2.33 -8.13
C ILE A 13 -5.36 0.97 -8.52
N GLY A 14 -5.99 0.25 -9.45
CA GLY A 14 -5.52 -1.04 -9.95
C GLY A 14 -4.14 -0.94 -10.63
N THR A 15 -3.91 0.11 -11.42
CA THR A 15 -2.65 0.32 -12.15
C THR A 15 -1.53 0.74 -11.19
N VAL A 16 -1.85 1.57 -10.19
CA VAL A 16 -0.90 1.92 -9.12
C VAL A 16 -0.55 0.70 -8.27
N LEU A 17 -1.53 -0.14 -7.92
CA LEU A 17 -1.28 -1.39 -7.21
C LEU A 17 -0.46 -2.39 -8.04
N LEU A 18 -0.79 -2.59 -9.33
CA LEU A 18 -0.04 -3.48 -10.23
C LEU A 18 1.39 -3.00 -10.47
N GLY A 19 1.60 -1.68 -10.58
CA GLY A 19 2.93 -1.07 -10.62
C GLY A 19 3.70 -1.26 -9.31
N TRP A 20 3.02 -1.19 -8.17
CA TRP A 20 3.60 -1.38 -6.83
C TRP A 20 4.03 -2.83 -6.55
N PHE A 21 3.28 -3.81 -7.06
CA PHE A 21 3.63 -5.24 -6.98
C PHE A 21 4.63 -5.70 -8.05
N GLY A 22 5.07 -4.80 -8.94
CA GLY A 22 6.11 -5.10 -9.93
C GLY A 22 5.66 -6.01 -11.09
N LEU A 23 4.35 -6.11 -11.34
CA LEU A 23 3.79 -6.98 -12.40
C LEU A 23 3.95 -6.42 -13.83
N GLY A 24 4.70 -5.33 -14.03
CA GLY A 24 4.85 -4.66 -15.33
C GLY A 24 6.27 -4.17 -15.68
N GLY A 25 7.30 -4.55 -14.92
CA GLY A 25 8.68 -4.12 -15.18
C GLY A 25 9.63 -5.30 -15.03
N GLY A 26 10.16 -5.79 -16.14
CA GLY A 26 11.18 -6.85 -16.16
C GLY A 26 12.43 -6.42 -15.40
N HIS A 27 12.48 -6.75 -14.11
CA HIS A 27 13.68 -6.60 -13.31
C HIS A 27 14.60 -7.80 -13.59
N ARG A 28 15.62 -7.58 -14.43
CA ARG A 28 16.85 -8.37 -14.39
C ARG A 28 17.43 -8.23 -12.98
N THR A 29 17.14 -9.19 -12.12
CA THR A 29 17.79 -9.40 -10.84
C THR A 29 19.21 -9.87 -11.10
N VAL A 30 20.17 -8.94 -11.17
CA VAL A 30 21.58 -9.27 -10.99
C VAL A 30 21.78 -9.58 -9.50
N THR A 31 21.78 -10.87 -9.18
CA THR A 31 22.05 -11.38 -7.83
C THR A 31 23.52 -11.17 -7.48
N VAL A 32 23.89 -9.95 -7.10
CA VAL A 32 25.13 -9.72 -6.36
C VAL A 32 24.86 -10.16 -4.92
N VAL A 33 25.39 -11.32 -4.55
CA VAL A 33 25.33 -11.86 -3.19
C VAL A 33 26.23 -11.01 -2.28
N SER A 34 25.80 -9.80 -1.92
CA SER A 34 26.39 -9.08 -0.78
C SER A 34 25.62 -9.46 0.48
N ARG A 35 26.29 -10.16 1.41
CA ARG A 35 25.79 -10.38 2.78
C ARG A 35 25.79 -9.06 3.57
N THR A 36 25.03 -8.08 3.14
CA THR A 36 24.73 -6.90 3.94
C THR A 36 23.67 -7.31 4.96
N ARG A 37 24.03 -7.27 6.25
CA ARG A 37 23.19 -7.68 7.39
C ARG A 37 22.03 -6.69 7.54
N GLN A 38 21.03 -6.84 6.67
CA GLN A 38 19.88 -5.95 6.55
C GLN A 38 19.17 -5.81 7.90
N SER A 39 19.05 -4.58 8.39
CA SER A 39 18.50 -4.30 9.71
C SER A 39 17.04 -4.79 9.82
N LYS A 40 16.83 -5.79 10.69
CA LYS A 40 15.53 -6.47 10.87
C LYS A 40 14.40 -5.53 11.30
N LYS A 41 14.73 -4.42 11.98
CA LYS A 41 13.77 -3.45 12.53
C LYS A 41 12.92 -2.78 11.45
N TRP A 42 13.55 -2.35 10.35
CA TRP A 42 12.83 -1.63 9.29
C TRP A 42 11.96 -2.54 8.42
N LYS A 43 12.32 -3.84 8.30
CA LYS A 43 11.44 -4.83 7.67
C LYS A 43 10.13 -5.02 8.44
N LEU A 44 10.16 -4.94 9.76
CA LEU A 44 8.97 -5.08 10.59
C LEU A 44 8.02 -3.89 10.40
N ALA A 45 8.56 -2.66 10.27
CA ALA A 45 7.76 -1.48 9.91
C ALA A 45 7.09 -1.62 8.53
N ILE A 46 7.79 -2.19 7.54
CA ILE A 46 7.22 -2.47 6.21
C ILE A 46 6.05 -3.45 6.31
N ILE A 47 6.21 -4.56 7.05
CA ILE A 47 5.15 -5.57 7.23
C ILE A 47 3.94 -4.95 7.94
N PHE A 48 4.19 -4.16 8.99
CA PHE A 48 3.13 -3.48 9.72
C PHE A 48 2.37 -2.48 8.83
N GLY A 49 3.09 -1.70 8.01
CA GLY A 49 2.49 -0.81 7.03
C GLY A 49 1.58 -1.55 6.04
N ILE A 50 2.02 -2.70 5.52
CA ILE A 50 1.21 -3.54 4.62
C ILE A 50 -0.06 -4.04 5.31
N LEU A 51 0.02 -4.49 6.56
CA LEU A 51 -1.14 -4.93 7.33
C LEU A 51 -2.14 -3.79 7.55
N MET A 52 -1.67 -2.57 7.81
CA MET A 52 -2.53 -1.39 7.93
C MET A 52 -3.19 -1.00 6.59
N ILE A 53 -2.47 -1.13 5.47
CA ILE A 53 -3.03 -0.90 4.12
C ILE A 53 -4.16 -1.90 3.86
N LEU A 54 -3.91 -3.19 4.06
CA LEU A 54 -4.90 -4.24 3.85
C LEU A 54 -6.09 -4.10 4.79
N GLY A 55 -5.83 -3.86 6.08
CA GLY A 55 -6.89 -3.64 7.08
C GLY A 55 -7.75 -2.42 6.76
N GLY A 56 -7.12 -1.30 6.41
CA GLY A 56 -7.82 -0.08 5.99
C GLY A 56 -8.63 -0.28 4.72
N ALA A 57 -8.07 -0.97 3.73
CA ALA A 57 -8.77 -1.27 2.48
C ALA A 57 -10.01 -2.16 2.68
N VAL A 58 -9.94 -3.17 3.57
CA VAL A 58 -11.09 -4.02 3.90
C VAL A 58 -12.19 -3.24 4.63
N ILE A 59 -11.81 -2.40 5.60
CA ILE A 59 -12.77 -1.56 6.32
C ILE A 59 -13.43 -0.57 5.34
N PHE A 60 -12.64 0.04 4.46
CA PHE A 60 -13.14 0.93 3.42
C PHE A 60 -14.09 0.21 2.47
N SER A 61 -13.70 -0.95 1.90
CA SER A 61 -14.51 -1.68 0.93
C SER A 61 -15.85 -2.15 1.50
N ASN A 62 -15.89 -2.52 2.78
CA ASN A 62 -17.11 -3.00 3.43
C ASN A 62 -18.07 -1.86 3.81
N ASN A 63 -17.55 -0.66 4.09
CA ASN A 63 -18.35 0.47 4.58
C ASN A 63 -18.69 1.50 3.50
N TYR A 64 -17.92 1.52 2.41
CA TYR A 64 -18.16 2.41 1.26
C TYR A 64 -19.54 2.21 0.61
N PRO A 65 -20.07 0.98 0.44
CA PRO A 65 -21.40 0.78 -0.11
C PRO A 65 -22.54 1.26 0.81
N LEU A 66 -22.29 1.35 2.12
CA LEU A 66 -23.30 1.67 3.12
C LEU A 66 -23.54 3.18 3.28
N GLY A 67 -22.67 4.03 2.73
CA GLY A 67 -22.83 5.48 2.83
C GLY A 67 -21.72 6.31 2.17
N GLY A 68 -20.92 5.68 1.30
CA GLY A 68 -19.80 6.32 0.61
C GLY A 68 -18.81 6.95 1.59
N PHE A 69 -18.36 8.15 1.26
CA PHE A 69 -17.48 8.97 2.11
C PHE A 69 -18.20 9.65 3.29
N ASN A 70 -19.54 9.66 3.30
CA ASN A 70 -20.30 10.21 4.42
C ASN A 70 -20.38 9.24 5.61
N ASN A 71 -20.03 7.96 5.39
CA ASN A 71 -19.91 6.97 6.46
C ASN A 71 -18.55 7.13 7.18
N PRO A 72 -18.53 7.40 8.50
CA PRO A 72 -17.29 7.58 9.26
C PRO A 72 -16.35 6.36 9.20
N TYR A 73 -16.90 5.15 9.06
CA TYR A 73 -16.09 3.93 8.95
C TYR A 73 -15.35 3.83 7.62
N SER A 74 -15.92 4.37 6.53
CA SER A 74 -15.22 4.50 5.25
C SER A 74 -14.07 5.49 5.38
N GLY A 75 -14.30 6.66 5.99
CA GLY A 75 -13.25 7.65 6.24
C GLY A 75 -12.11 7.10 7.11
N LEU A 76 -12.45 6.28 8.12
CA LEU A 76 -11.49 5.58 8.97
C LEU A 76 -10.68 4.57 8.17
N GLY A 77 -11.33 3.72 7.37
CA GLY A 77 -10.64 2.73 6.52
C GLY A 77 -9.66 3.38 5.55
N PHE A 78 -10.07 4.48 4.91
CA PHE A 78 -9.21 5.25 4.01
C PHE A 78 -8.01 5.87 4.74
N SER A 79 -8.25 6.51 5.90
CA SER A 79 -7.19 7.14 6.69
C SER A 79 -6.19 6.10 7.23
N LEU A 80 -6.68 4.93 7.62
CA LEU A 80 -5.85 3.82 8.08
C LEU A 80 -4.98 3.26 6.94
N ALA A 81 -5.56 3.11 5.74
CA ALA A 81 -4.81 2.70 4.57
C ALA A 81 -3.73 3.73 4.21
N PHE A 82 -4.06 5.03 4.26
CA PHE A 82 -3.11 6.11 4.02
C PHE A 82 -1.95 6.10 5.02
N LEU A 83 -2.24 5.96 6.32
CA LEU A 83 -1.21 5.81 7.36
C LEU A 83 -0.34 4.58 7.14
N GLY A 84 -0.94 3.47 6.68
CA GLY A 84 -0.20 2.27 6.29
C GLY A 84 0.79 2.53 5.15
N VAL A 85 0.40 3.29 4.13
CA VAL A 85 1.28 3.72 3.02
C VAL A 85 2.44 4.56 3.53
N VAL A 86 2.18 5.56 4.37
CA VAL A 86 3.23 6.39 4.97
C VAL A 86 4.20 5.54 5.78
N THR A 87 3.69 4.62 6.60
CA THR A 87 4.52 3.71 7.41
C THR A 87 5.37 2.78 6.54
N TYR A 88 4.82 2.27 5.45
CA TYR A 88 5.56 1.49 4.47
C TYR A 88 6.70 2.30 3.82
N LEU A 89 6.43 3.54 3.42
CA LEU A 89 7.42 4.43 2.81
C LEU A 89 8.56 4.75 3.79
N VAL A 90 8.22 5.05 5.04
CA VAL A 90 9.21 5.25 6.12
C VAL A 90 10.04 3.98 6.35
N GLY A 91 9.39 2.81 6.37
CA GLY A 91 10.07 1.52 6.46
C GLY A 91 11.04 1.28 5.31
N LYS A 92 10.63 1.57 4.07
CA LYS A 92 11.46 1.45 2.86
C LYS A 92 12.63 2.43 2.87
N PHE A 93 12.40 3.67 3.29
CA PHE A 93 13.45 4.68 3.48
C PHE A 93 14.45 4.24 4.55
N GLY A 94 13.97 3.72 5.69
CA GLY A 94 14.83 3.21 6.75
C GLY A 94 15.65 1.98 6.33
N VAL A 95 15.09 1.09 5.50
CA VAL A 95 15.88 0.01 4.88
C VAL A 95 16.95 0.57 3.93
N TRP A 96 16.64 1.60 3.15
CA TRP A 96 17.58 2.22 2.21
C TRP A 96 18.71 2.98 2.93
N TRP A 97 18.38 3.75 3.97
CA TRP A 97 19.34 4.51 4.78
C TRP A 97 20.29 3.61 5.57
N ASN A 98 19.81 2.42 5.97
CA ASN A 98 20.56 1.47 6.78
C ASN A 98 21.18 0.33 5.94
N ARG A 99 21.33 0.55 4.62
CA ARG A 99 22.19 -0.24 3.73
C ARG A 99 23.62 0.25 3.84
#